data_AF-U2QC92-F1
#
_entry.id   AF-U2QC92-F1
#
_cell.length_a   1.000
_cell.length_b   1.000
_cell.length_c   1.000
_cell.angle_alpha   90.00
_cell.angle_beta   90.00
_cell.angle_gamma   90.00
#
_symmetry.space_group_name_H-M   'P 1'
#
loop_
_entity.id
_entity.type
_entity.pdbx_description
1 polymer ?
#
loop_
_entity_poly.entity_id
_entity_poly.type
_entity_poly.pdbx_seq_one_letter_code
_entity_poly.pdbx_strand_id
1 'polypeptide(L)'
;MNLLENDLAEKSVFETENKKRLVIRNHPKDYPVYKIRLDKLFYNDQNDRISTWISRYKMENNIDKIDYSNKENYNEIIHKFITESNRDALKKTQQNIKAIGQVEAGVVLLDGRIIDGNRRFTCLRNIEKETHKEQYFEAVILDYSIENNEKDIKMLELMLQHGVDEKVGYSPIERLVGIYHDIVETKLLTTAEYAKSVNDTEKNIISEVERANLLAEFLEFIDAEKQFHLARDLDLVDPLKELQKMLKKVNDEDTKENLKNAVFSQFLSRPAGDLTRYIRKINDIAANLKHLKDYLEEQLPTVEQVCEKLEESDKNASKKIGEIAEDKKIKNEFLRTTEKYVTRSAGEKTRNAPLKSMEKACNGLDEIDLKILDKLKDNQIEELKGKIDELKKKIEKLEDRLEEIDQKTGEETDSE
;
A
#
# COMPACT_ATOMS: atom_id res chain seq x y z
N MET A 1 -29.37 -21.06 8.90
CA MET A 1 -29.09 -22.31 8.17
C MET A 1 -27.91 -22.98 8.86
N ASN A 2 -27.93 -24.30 9.05
CA ASN A 2 -26.85 -25.04 9.70
C ASN A 2 -26.48 -26.22 8.80
N LEU A 3 -25.33 -26.11 8.12
CA LEU A 3 -24.82 -27.11 7.17
C LEU A 3 -24.61 -28.50 7.81
N LEU A 4 -24.37 -28.57 9.12
CA LEU A 4 -24.08 -29.82 9.83
C LEU A 4 -25.31 -30.48 10.49
N GLU A 5 -26.47 -29.81 10.51
CA GLU A 5 -27.70 -30.37 11.08
C GLU A 5 -28.75 -30.68 10.00
N ASN A 6 -29.07 -29.70 9.15
CA ASN A 6 -30.18 -29.83 8.20
C ASN A 6 -29.75 -30.39 6.84
N ASP A 7 -28.54 -30.07 6.39
CA ASP A 7 -28.08 -30.33 5.01
C ASP A 7 -27.38 -31.69 4.81
N LEU A 8 -26.99 -32.36 5.90
CA LEU A 8 -26.57 -33.78 5.91
C LEU A 8 -27.77 -34.71 5.66
N ALA A 9 -28.95 -34.36 6.17
CA ALA A 9 -30.19 -35.10 5.93
C ALA A 9 -30.70 -34.94 4.48
N GLU A 10 -30.48 -33.77 3.87
CA GLU A 10 -30.81 -33.48 2.47
C GLU A 10 -29.78 -33.99 1.44
N LYS A 11 -28.70 -34.67 1.88
CA LYS A 11 -27.57 -35.09 1.03
C LYS A 11 -26.94 -33.95 0.22
N SER A 12 -26.90 -32.75 0.79
CA SER A 12 -26.23 -31.59 0.18
C SER A 12 -24.81 -31.34 0.70
N VAL A 13 -24.44 -32.04 1.78
CA VAL A 13 -23.10 -32.03 2.38
C VAL A 13 -22.63 -33.47 2.55
N PHE A 14 -21.42 -33.77 2.09
CA PHE A 14 -20.82 -35.11 2.21
C PHE A 14 -19.44 -35.01 2.86
N GLU A 15 -19.23 -35.76 3.94
CA GLU A 15 -17.90 -35.88 4.54
C GLU A 15 -16.94 -36.61 3.60
N THR A 16 -15.70 -36.15 3.53
CA THR A 16 -14.63 -36.78 2.75
C THR A 16 -13.62 -37.44 3.68
N GLU A 17 -12.71 -38.25 3.13
CA GLU A 17 -11.59 -38.81 3.89
C GLU A 17 -10.48 -37.76 4.17
N ASN A 18 -10.55 -36.59 3.53
CA ASN A 18 -9.55 -35.54 3.62
C ASN A 18 -9.71 -34.73 4.90
N LYS A 19 -8.58 -34.23 5.40
CA LYS A 19 -8.52 -33.28 6.52
C LYS A 19 -7.67 -32.09 6.13
N LYS A 20 -8.04 -30.91 6.64
CA LYS A 20 -7.24 -29.69 6.51
C LYS A 20 -6.85 -29.19 7.90
N ARG A 21 -5.55 -28.93 8.07
CA ARG A 21 -5.02 -28.34 9.29
C ARG A 21 -5.29 -26.84 9.29
N LEU A 22 -5.98 -26.35 10.31
CA LEU A 22 -6.20 -24.92 10.54
C LEU A 22 -5.61 -24.51 11.89
N VAL A 23 -5.13 -23.27 11.97
CA VAL A 23 -4.63 -22.69 13.22
C VAL A 23 -5.59 -21.57 13.62
N ILE A 24 -6.41 -21.82 14.64
CA ILE A 24 -7.35 -20.83 15.17
C ILE A 24 -6.95 -20.56 16.63
N ARG A 25 -6.83 -19.28 17.02
CA ARG A 25 -6.35 -18.89 18.36
C ARG A 25 -5.01 -19.54 18.77
N ASN A 26 -4.08 -19.74 17.84
CA ASN A 26 -2.82 -20.48 18.03
C ASN A 26 -2.95 -21.98 18.36
N HIS A 27 -4.13 -22.56 18.16
CA HIS A 27 -4.35 -23.99 18.36
C HIS A 27 -4.43 -24.67 16.99
N PRO A 28 -3.35 -25.35 16.54
CA PRO A 28 -3.40 -26.15 15.33
C PRO A 28 -4.32 -27.37 15.56
N LYS A 29 -5.29 -27.55 14.67
CA LYS A 29 -6.19 -28.70 14.68
C LYS A 29 -6.49 -29.15 13.26
N ASP A 30 -6.62 -30.46 13.08
CA ASP A 30 -7.07 -31.06 11.81
C ASP A 30 -8.60 -31.11 11.80
N TYR A 31 -9.19 -30.52 10.77
CA TYR A 31 -10.63 -30.49 10.57
C TYR A 31 -11.03 -31.38 9.38
N PRO A 32 -12.16 -32.10 9.46
CA PRO A 32 -12.69 -32.85 8.32
C PRO A 32 -13.06 -31.90 7.18
N VAL A 33 -12.84 -32.36 5.96
CA VAL A 33 -13.24 -31.66 4.73
C VAL A 33 -14.54 -32.26 4.23
N TYR A 34 -15.45 -31.40 3.80
CA TYR A 34 -16.75 -31.76 3.26
C TYR A 34 -16.88 -31.31 1.81
N LYS A 35 -17.62 -32.06 1.00
CA LYS A 35 -18.16 -31.64 -0.29
C LYS A 35 -19.52 -30.99 -0.07
N ILE A 36 -19.66 -29.73 -0.47
CA ILE A 36 -20.85 -28.92 -0.22
C ILE A 36 -21.43 -28.48 -1.57
N ARG A 37 -22.73 -28.70 -1.80
CA ARG A 37 -23.40 -28.21 -3.02
C ARG A 37 -23.33 -26.68 -3.10
N LEU A 38 -23.12 -26.16 -4.31
CA LEU A 38 -22.85 -24.72 -4.49
C LEU A 38 -24.02 -23.82 -4.06
N ASP A 39 -25.26 -24.30 -4.19
CA ASP A 39 -26.49 -23.58 -3.81
C ASP A 39 -26.66 -23.36 -2.30
N LYS A 40 -25.92 -24.12 -1.47
CA LYS A 40 -25.87 -23.94 -0.02
C LYS A 40 -24.89 -22.85 0.41
N LEU A 41 -24.02 -22.40 -0.49
CA LEU A 41 -22.92 -21.49 -0.20
C LEU A 41 -23.18 -20.07 -0.71
N PHE A 42 -22.57 -19.11 -0.04
CA PHE A 42 -22.54 -17.72 -0.50
C PHE A 42 -21.24 -17.03 -0.11
N TYR A 43 -20.87 -16.00 -0.87
CA TYR A 43 -19.63 -15.26 -0.65
C TYR A 43 -19.64 -14.50 0.69
N ASN A 44 -18.45 -14.17 1.20
CA ASN A 44 -18.31 -13.20 2.27
C ASN A 44 -18.11 -11.79 1.69
N ASP A 45 -19.03 -10.87 1.95
CA ASP A 45 -18.94 -9.45 1.56
C ASP A 45 -17.93 -8.66 2.39
N GLN A 46 -17.46 -9.21 3.51
CA GLN A 46 -16.41 -8.61 4.35
C GLN A 46 -15.00 -8.99 3.88
N ASN A 47 -14.87 -9.65 2.72
CA ASN A 47 -13.57 -10.01 2.19
C ASN A 47 -12.85 -8.78 1.62
N ASP A 48 -11.65 -8.51 2.13
CA ASP A 48 -10.93 -7.28 1.78
C ASP A 48 -10.56 -7.21 0.29
N ARG A 49 -10.46 -8.35 -0.43
CA ARG A 49 -10.08 -8.40 -1.86
C ARG A 49 -11.04 -7.71 -2.80
N ILE A 50 -12.28 -7.50 -2.36
CA ILE A 50 -13.34 -6.88 -3.17
C ILE A 50 -13.95 -5.67 -2.46
N SER A 51 -13.31 -5.17 -1.39
CA SER A 51 -13.84 -4.10 -0.54
C SER A 51 -14.11 -2.82 -1.35
N THR A 52 -13.19 -2.43 -2.24
CA THR A 52 -13.36 -1.24 -3.08
C THR A 52 -14.50 -1.41 -4.09
N TRP A 53 -14.71 -2.62 -4.61
CA TRP A 53 -15.78 -2.93 -5.55
C TRP A 53 -17.15 -2.91 -4.88
N ILE A 54 -17.23 -3.46 -3.66
CA ILE A 54 -18.46 -3.43 -2.84
C ILE A 54 -18.81 -1.99 -2.46
N SER A 55 -17.84 -1.20 -2.01
CA SER A 55 -18.05 0.22 -1.69
C SER A 55 -18.59 1.00 -2.90
N ARG A 56 -17.98 0.81 -4.07
CA ARG A 56 -18.45 1.42 -5.31
C ARG A 56 -19.88 1.01 -5.67
N TYR A 57 -20.19 -0.28 -5.59
CA TYR A 57 -21.54 -0.80 -5.89
C TYR A 57 -22.60 -0.22 -4.94
N LYS A 58 -22.29 -0.15 -3.63
CA LYS A 58 -23.17 0.44 -2.62
C LYS A 58 -23.48 1.91 -2.93
N MET A 59 -22.46 2.68 -3.30
CA MET A 59 -22.61 4.08 -3.70
C MET A 59 -23.45 4.23 -4.98
N GLU A 60 -23.10 3.51 -6.05
CA GLU A 60 -23.79 3.61 -7.35
C GLU A 60 -25.28 3.20 -7.26
N ASN A 61 -25.62 2.30 -6.34
CA ASN A 61 -27.00 1.83 -6.14
C ASN A 61 -27.71 2.48 -4.95
N ASN A 62 -27.04 3.39 -4.22
CA ASN A 62 -27.56 4.07 -3.03
C ASN A 62 -28.11 3.09 -1.97
N ILE A 63 -27.32 2.07 -1.62
CA ILE A 63 -27.65 1.05 -0.63
C ILE A 63 -26.54 0.91 0.43
N ASP A 64 -26.91 0.62 1.68
CA ASP A 64 -25.93 0.41 2.76
C ASP A 64 -25.36 -1.02 2.78
N LYS A 65 -26.18 -1.98 2.34
CA LYS A 65 -25.85 -3.42 2.33
C LYS A 65 -26.43 -4.11 1.11
N ILE A 66 -25.70 -5.09 0.60
CA ILE A 66 -26.21 -5.98 -0.44
C ILE A 66 -27.12 -7.00 0.25
N ASP A 67 -28.35 -7.14 -0.24
CA ASP A 67 -29.31 -8.08 0.31
C ASP A 67 -28.84 -9.52 0.08
N TYR A 68 -28.58 -10.25 1.16
CA TYR A 68 -28.17 -11.66 1.15
C TYR A 68 -29.35 -12.62 1.40
N SER A 69 -30.58 -12.11 1.56
CA SER A 69 -31.78 -12.95 1.68
C SER A 69 -32.03 -13.73 0.38
N ASN A 70 -31.75 -13.11 -0.76
CA ASN A 70 -31.63 -13.77 -2.06
C ASN A 70 -30.16 -14.12 -2.35
N LYS A 71 -29.73 -15.28 -1.84
CA LYS A 71 -28.36 -15.78 -1.98
C LYS A 71 -27.88 -15.86 -3.43
N GLU A 72 -28.75 -16.20 -4.39
CA GLU A 72 -28.34 -16.32 -5.79
C GLU A 72 -28.01 -14.95 -6.40
N ASN A 73 -28.88 -13.96 -6.22
CA ASN A 73 -28.63 -12.60 -6.70
C ASN A 73 -27.39 -11.99 -6.02
N TYR A 74 -27.27 -12.18 -4.70
CA TYR A 74 -26.08 -11.78 -3.95
C TYR A 74 -24.81 -12.41 -4.54
N ASN A 75 -24.85 -13.72 -4.82
CA ASN A 75 -23.74 -14.44 -5.40
C ASN A 75 -23.39 -13.96 -6.81
N GLU A 76 -24.36 -13.62 -7.67
CA GLU A 76 -24.09 -13.05 -8.99
C GLU A 76 -23.34 -11.72 -8.92
N ILE A 77 -23.72 -10.84 -7.99
CA ILE A 77 -23.06 -9.54 -7.79
C ILE A 77 -21.59 -9.74 -7.39
N ILE A 78 -21.34 -10.54 -6.35
CA ILE A 78 -19.98 -10.76 -5.83
C ILE A 78 -19.12 -11.57 -6.82
N HIS A 79 -19.72 -12.53 -7.54
CA HIS A 79 -19.05 -13.27 -8.62
C HIS A 79 -18.46 -12.32 -9.66
N LYS A 80 -19.22 -11.29 -10.06
CA LYS A 80 -18.75 -10.29 -11.02
C LYS A 80 -17.52 -9.55 -10.50
N PHE A 81 -17.52 -9.12 -9.24
CA PHE A 81 -16.38 -8.42 -8.63
C PHE A 81 -15.12 -9.29 -8.61
N ILE A 82 -15.26 -10.56 -8.20
CA ILE A 82 -14.13 -11.52 -8.19
C ILE A 82 -13.61 -11.73 -9.60
N THR A 83 -14.49 -11.82 -10.58
CA THR A 83 -14.10 -11.98 -11.99
C THR A 83 -13.37 -10.77 -12.54
N GLU A 84 -13.87 -9.56 -12.28
CA GLU A 84 -13.28 -8.32 -12.78
C GLU A 84 -11.97 -7.98 -12.09
N SER A 85 -11.81 -8.31 -10.81
CA SER A 85 -10.59 -8.06 -10.05
C SER A 85 -9.35 -8.79 -10.60
N ASN A 86 -9.49 -10.02 -11.10
CA ASN A 86 -8.37 -10.76 -11.71
C ASN A 86 -8.82 -11.87 -12.68
N ARG A 87 -9.18 -11.47 -13.91
CA ARG A 87 -9.66 -12.39 -14.96
C ARG A 87 -8.65 -13.48 -15.31
N ASP A 88 -7.36 -13.15 -15.38
CA ASP A 88 -6.33 -14.09 -15.82
C ASP A 88 -6.04 -15.16 -14.77
N ALA A 89 -5.97 -14.78 -13.49
CA ALA A 89 -5.84 -15.75 -12.40
C ALA A 89 -7.07 -16.65 -12.32
N LEU A 90 -8.28 -16.08 -12.45
CA LEU A 90 -9.52 -16.86 -12.47
C LEU A 90 -9.52 -17.90 -13.59
N LYS A 91 -9.15 -17.51 -14.82
CA LYS A 91 -9.07 -18.44 -15.97
C LYS A 91 -8.10 -19.59 -15.72
N LYS A 92 -6.90 -19.30 -15.19
CA LYS A 92 -5.90 -20.32 -14.85
C LYS A 92 -6.45 -21.29 -13.80
N THR A 93 -7.04 -20.77 -12.73
CA THR A 93 -7.66 -21.60 -11.69
C THR A 93 -8.80 -22.45 -12.25
N GLN A 94 -9.66 -21.90 -13.11
CA GLN A 94 -10.77 -22.64 -13.72
C GLN A 94 -10.27 -23.78 -14.62
N GLN A 95 -9.23 -23.55 -15.42
CA GLN A 95 -8.59 -24.60 -16.23
C GLN A 95 -8.02 -25.72 -15.36
N ASN A 96 -7.32 -25.38 -14.27
CA ASN A 96 -6.79 -26.36 -13.33
C ASN A 96 -7.91 -27.19 -12.69
N ILE A 97 -8.98 -26.55 -12.23
CA ILE A 97 -10.12 -27.27 -11.64
C ILE A 97 -10.79 -28.19 -12.65
N LYS A 98 -10.94 -27.78 -13.92
CA LYS A 98 -11.45 -28.67 -14.98
C LYS A 98 -10.56 -29.88 -15.24
N ALA A 99 -9.24 -29.72 -15.13
CA ALA A 99 -8.29 -30.77 -15.46
C ALA A 99 -8.12 -31.81 -14.35
N ILE A 100 -8.03 -31.37 -13.09
CA ILE A 100 -7.65 -32.23 -11.95
C ILE A 100 -8.57 -32.09 -10.73
N GLY A 101 -9.62 -31.27 -10.81
CA GLY A 101 -10.51 -30.97 -9.69
C GLY A 101 -9.95 -29.92 -8.72
N GLN A 102 -10.64 -29.71 -7.61
CA GLN A 102 -10.21 -28.80 -6.56
C GLN A 102 -9.10 -29.47 -5.73
N VAL A 103 -7.88 -28.90 -5.74
CA VAL A 103 -6.72 -29.44 -5.02
C VAL A 103 -6.73 -29.03 -3.55
N GLU A 104 -6.93 -27.74 -3.29
CA GLU A 104 -6.95 -27.19 -1.94
C GLU A 104 -8.39 -27.04 -1.45
N ALA A 105 -8.69 -27.49 -0.23
CA ALA A 105 -9.99 -27.26 0.39
C ALA A 105 -10.14 -25.79 0.83
N GLY A 106 -11.35 -25.24 0.76
CA GLY A 106 -11.71 -23.93 1.29
C GLY A 106 -12.04 -23.95 2.78
N VAL A 107 -12.59 -22.85 3.28
CA VAL A 107 -13.12 -22.74 4.64
C VAL A 107 -14.44 -21.99 4.58
N VAL A 108 -15.47 -22.54 5.22
CA VAL A 108 -16.82 -21.97 5.30
C VAL A 108 -17.34 -21.95 6.73
N LEU A 109 -18.26 -21.05 7.03
CA LEU A 109 -19.02 -21.05 8.29
C LEU A 109 -20.26 -21.95 8.18
N LEU A 110 -20.89 -22.26 9.32
CA LEU A 110 -22.10 -23.11 9.37
C LEU A 110 -23.28 -22.61 8.54
N ASP A 111 -23.36 -21.30 8.28
CA ASP A 111 -24.44 -20.70 7.50
C ASP A 111 -24.25 -20.83 5.98
N GLY A 112 -23.08 -21.30 5.54
CA GLY A 112 -22.66 -21.39 4.14
C GLY A 112 -21.80 -20.23 3.65
N ARG A 113 -21.40 -19.30 4.51
CA ARG A 113 -20.53 -18.18 4.14
C ARG A 113 -19.09 -18.65 3.90
N ILE A 114 -18.51 -18.23 2.78
CA ILE A 114 -17.14 -18.61 2.40
C ILE A 114 -16.10 -17.66 3.00
N ILE A 115 -15.22 -18.18 3.85
CA ILE A 115 -14.08 -17.45 4.43
C ILE A 115 -12.85 -17.56 3.54
N ASP A 116 -12.57 -18.75 3.00
CA ASP A 116 -11.48 -18.99 2.05
C ASP A 116 -11.96 -19.78 0.83
N GLY A 117 -11.39 -19.44 -0.32
CA GLY A 117 -11.64 -20.10 -1.60
C GLY A 117 -12.66 -19.42 -2.50
N ASN A 118 -12.94 -18.13 -2.29
CA ASN A 118 -13.85 -17.32 -3.13
C ASN A 118 -13.57 -17.47 -4.64
N ARG A 119 -12.30 -17.47 -5.07
CA ARG A 119 -11.93 -17.68 -6.49
C ARG A 119 -12.23 -19.10 -6.97
N ARG A 120 -11.97 -20.13 -6.15
CA ARG A 120 -12.27 -21.55 -6.46
C ARG A 120 -13.77 -21.78 -6.57
N PHE A 121 -14.55 -21.25 -5.63
CA PHE A 121 -16.01 -21.28 -5.67
C PHE A 121 -16.57 -20.61 -6.93
N THR A 122 -16.04 -19.44 -7.29
CA THR A 122 -16.40 -18.73 -8.54
C THR A 122 -16.13 -19.58 -9.78
N CYS A 123 -14.96 -20.23 -9.86
CA CYS A 123 -14.64 -21.16 -10.96
C CYS A 123 -15.61 -22.35 -11.02
N LEU A 124 -15.97 -22.93 -9.87
CA LEU A 124 -16.91 -24.05 -9.82
C LEU A 124 -18.31 -23.63 -10.29
N ARG A 125 -18.80 -22.45 -9.89
CA ARG A 125 -20.06 -21.89 -10.42
C ARG A 125 -20.01 -21.71 -11.95
N ASN A 126 -18.89 -21.22 -12.48
CA ASN A 126 -18.71 -21.11 -13.95
C ASN A 126 -18.74 -22.48 -14.63
N ILE A 127 -18.08 -23.48 -14.07
CA ILE A 127 -18.05 -24.85 -14.62
C ILE A 127 -19.45 -25.48 -14.58
N GLU A 128 -20.19 -25.32 -13.48
CA GLU A 128 -21.57 -25.81 -13.36
C GLU A 128 -22.48 -25.19 -14.42
N LYS A 129 -22.38 -23.86 -14.60
CA LYS A 129 -23.15 -23.12 -15.61
C LYS A 129 -22.80 -23.53 -17.04
N GLU A 130 -21.53 -23.81 -17.32
CA GLU A 130 -21.04 -24.23 -18.64
C GLU A 130 -21.42 -25.69 -18.97
N THR A 131 -21.34 -26.58 -18.00
CA THR A 131 -21.50 -28.03 -18.21
C THR A 131 -22.90 -28.54 -17.88
N HIS A 132 -23.71 -27.75 -17.17
CA HIS A 132 -24.98 -28.15 -16.56
C HIS A 132 -24.88 -29.39 -15.66
N LYS A 133 -23.68 -29.64 -15.10
CA LYS A 133 -23.43 -30.72 -14.15
C LYS A 133 -23.20 -30.15 -12.78
N GLU A 134 -23.93 -30.69 -11.80
CA GLU A 134 -23.82 -30.31 -10.40
C GLU A 134 -22.36 -30.38 -9.93
N GLN A 135 -21.90 -29.29 -9.32
CA GLN A 135 -20.56 -29.14 -8.75
C GLN A 135 -20.63 -29.07 -7.22
N TYR A 136 -19.49 -29.37 -6.61
CA TYR A 136 -19.32 -29.36 -5.15
C TYR A 136 -18.08 -28.56 -4.80
N PHE A 137 -18.17 -27.78 -3.74
CA PHE A 137 -17.03 -27.09 -3.15
C PHE A 137 -16.49 -27.91 -1.98
N GLU A 138 -15.19 -28.22 -2.02
CA GLU A 138 -14.54 -28.94 -0.92
C GLU A 138 -14.06 -27.93 0.13
N ALA A 139 -14.57 -28.01 1.37
CA ALA A 139 -14.22 -27.06 2.42
C ALA A 139 -14.33 -27.64 3.83
N VAL A 140 -13.58 -27.04 4.76
CA VAL A 140 -13.83 -27.20 6.20
C VAL A 140 -15.04 -26.37 6.59
N ILE A 141 -15.95 -26.95 7.38
CA ILE A 141 -17.07 -26.24 7.98
C ILE A 141 -16.70 -25.89 9.43
N LEU A 142 -16.70 -24.60 9.76
CA LEU A 142 -16.40 -24.10 11.10
C LEU A 142 -17.68 -23.74 11.85
N ASP A 143 -17.81 -24.26 13.06
CA ASP A 143 -18.82 -23.90 14.07
C ASP A 143 -18.48 -22.55 14.73
N TYR A 144 -18.47 -21.50 13.90
CA TYR A 144 -18.17 -20.12 14.25
C TYR A 144 -19.23 -19.23 13.59
N SER A 145 -19.61 -18.14 14.25
CA SER A 145 -20.45 -17.10 13.66
C SER A 145 -19.74 -15.75 13.66
N ILE A 146 -20.01 -14.90 12.65
CA ILE A 146 -19.45 -13.54 12.62
C ILE A 146 -19.86 -12.77 13.88
N GLU A 147 -21.11 -12.91 14.32
CA GLU A 147 -21.65 -12.22 15.49
C GLU A 147 -20.87 -12.50 16.79
N ASN A 148 -20.36 -13.73 16.97
CA ASN A 148 -19.71 -14.15 18.22
C ASN A 148 -18.20 -14.30 18.08
N ASN A 149 -17.67 -14.40 16.86
CA ASN A 149 -16.28 -14.76 16.60
C ASN A 149 -15.61 -13.90 15.51
N GLU A 150 -16.12 -12.69 15.27
CA GLU A 150 -15.63 -11.76 14.25
C GLU A 150 -14.09 -11.67 14.20
N LYS A 151 -13.46 -11.43 15.36
CA LYS A 151 -12.01 -11.30 15.48
C LYS A 151 -11.26 -12.57 15.07
N ASP A 152 -11.73 -13.74 15.51
CA ASP A 152 -11.08 -15.01 15.18
C ASP A 152 -11.25 -15.37 13.70
N ILE A 153 -12.45 -15.10 13.15
CA ILE A 153 -12.74 -15.29 11.74
C ILE A 153 -11.85 -14.38 10.90
N LYS A 154 -11.69 -13.12 11.30
CA LYS A 154 -10.85 -12.16 10.58
C LYS A 154 -9.36 -12.54 10.63
N MET A 155 -8.85 -12.91 11.81
CA MET A 155 -7.48 -13.41 11.92
C MET A 155 -7.25 -14.67 11.08
N LEU A 156 -8.21 -15.59 11.07
CA LEU A 156 -8.15 -16.79 10.22
C LEU A 156 -8.17 -16.43 8.74
N GLU A 157 -9.01 -15.48 8.33
CA GLU A 157 -9.07 -14.99 6.96
C GLU A 157 -7.71 -14.44 6.52
N LEU A 158 -7.11 -13.54 7.32
CA LEU A 158 -5.77 -12.99 7.06
C LEU A 158 -4.72 -14.10 6.98
N MET A 159 -4.74 -15.08 7.90
CA MET A 159 -3.81 -16.22 7.85
C MET A 159 -3.98 -17.06 6.59
N LEU A 160 -5.21 -17.36 6.18
CA LEU A 160 -5.49 -18.17 4.99
C LEU A 160 -5.10 -17.43 3.71
N GLN A 161 -5.30 -16.11 3.67
CA GLN A 161 -4.86 -15.27 2.56
C GLN A 161 -3.33 -15.28 2.37
N HIS A 162 -2.56 -15.45 3.46
CA HIS A 162 -1.10 -15.40 3.46
C HIS A 162 -0.40 -16.77 3.55
N GLY A 163 -1.15 -17.84 3.87
CA GLY A 163 -0.62 -19.11 4.38
C GLY A 163 -0.22 -20.16 3.33
N VAL A 164 -0.60 -20.04 2.06
CA VAL A 164 -0.25 -21.05 1.03
C VAL A 164 -0.01 -20.38 -0.32
N ASP A 165 1.26 -20.24 -0.69
CA ASP A 165 1.92 -20.04 -2.01
C ASP A 165 1.17 -19.49 -3.25
N GLU A 166 0.06 -18.77 -3.10
CA GLU A 166 -0.46 -17.86 -4.12
C GLU A 166 -0.10 -16.43 -3.75
N LYS A 167 1.16 -16.08 -4.01
CA LYS A 167 1.67 -14.70 -3.96
C LYS A 167 0.95 -13.70 -4.89
N VAL A 168 -0.05 -14.17 -5.65
CA VAL A 168 -0.75 -13.40 -6.69
C VAL A 168 -2.22 -13.28 -6.29
N GLY A 169 -2.55 -12.31 -5.45
CA GLY A 169 -3.93 -12.17 -5.01
C GLY A 169 -4.39 -10.77 -4.62
N TYR A 170 -3.48 -9.85 -4.31
CA TYR A 170 -3.90 -8.60 -3.72
C TYR A 170 -3.38 -7.38 -4.45
N SER A 171 -4.32 -6.51 -4.80
CA SER A 171 -3.98 -5.15 -5.18
C SER A 171 -3.49 -4.43 -3.93
N PRO A 172 -2.34 -3.73 -3.98
CA PRO A 172 -1.79 -3.02 -2.83
C PRO A 172 -2.78 -2.04 -2.16
N ILE A 173 -3.77 -1.54 -2.91
CA ILE A 173 -4.80 -0.62 -2.38
C ILE A 173 -5.75 -1.33 -1.44
N GLU A 174 -6.24 -2.52 -1.80
CA GLU A 174 -7.14 -3.30 -0.96
C GLU A 174 -6.46 -3.54 0.40
N ARG A 175 -5.13 -3.74 0.42
CA ARG A 175 -4.37 -3.92 1.68
C ARG A 175 -4.47 -2.75 2.60
N LEU A 176 -4.37 -1.56 2.05
CA LEU A 176 -4.53 -0.35 2.85
C LEU A 176 -5.95 -0.19 3.33
N VAL A 177 -6.95 -0.56 2.52
CA VAL A 177 -8.36 -0.52 2.91
C VAL A 177 -8.65 -1.50 4.04
N GLY A 178 -8.21 -2.76 3.93
CA GLY A 178 -8.37 -3.76 4.99
C GLY A 178 -7.68 -3.33 6.29
N ILE A 179 -6.44 -2.82 6.21
CA ILE A 179 -5.72 -2.28 7.37
C ILE A 179 -6.45 -1.09 8.01
N TYR A 180 -6.96 -0.16 7.19
CA TYR A 180 -7.75 0.96 7.68
C TYR A 180 -9.00 0.46 8.42
N HIS A 181 -9.74 -0.45 7.80
CA HIS A 181 -10.98 -0.98 8.37
C HIS A 181 -10.72 -1.74 9.69
N ASP A 182 -9.76 -2.67 9.70
CA ASP A 182 -9.54 -3.60 10.81
C ASP A 182 -8.85 -2.97 12.03
N ILE A 183 -7.94 -2.02 11.79
CA ILE A 183 -7.10 -1.42 12.84
C ILE A 183 -7.57 -0.01 13.21
N VAL A 184 -7.95 0.81 12.23
CA VAL A 184 -8.26 2.23 12.46
C VAL A 184 -9.75 2.44 12.73
N GLU A 185 -10.62 1.96 11.83
CA GLU A 185 -12.07 2.20 11.89
C GLU A 185 -12.74 1.34 12.96
N THR A 186 -12.64 0.01 12.84
CA THR A 186 -13.31 -0.95 13.75
C THR A 186 -12.51 -1.23 15.02
N LYS A 187 -11.19 -1.06 14.96
CA LYS A 187 -10.24 -1.46 16.02
C LYS A 187 -10.38 -2.93 16.43
N LEU A 188 -10.84 -3.77 15.50
CA LEU A 188 -11.02 -5.20 15.70
C LEU A 188 -9.68 -5.90 16.02
N LEU A 189 -8.61 -5.44 15.36
CA LEU A 189 -7.26 -5.98 15.49
C LEU A 189 -6.27 -4.91 15.95
N THR A 190 -5.30 -5.32 16.76
CA THR A 190 -4.09 -4.52 17.01
C THR A 190 -3.07 -4.71 15.89
N THR A 191 -2.09 -3.79 15.79
CA THR A 191 -0.96 -3.90 14.85
C THR A 191 -0.20 -5.21 15.02
N ALA A 192 0.02 -5.65 16.25
CA ALA A 192 0.70 -6.90 16.58
C ALA A 192 -0.11 -8.14 16.12
N GLU A 193 -1.42 -8.15 16.35
CA GLU A 193 -2.30 -9.26 15.94
C GLU A 193 -2.41 -9.37 14.43
N TYR A 194 -2.54 -8.23 13.74
CA TYR A 194 -2.55 -8.18 12.28
C TYR A 194 -1.22 -8.69 11.71
N ALA A 195 -0.09 -8.16 12.20
CA ALA A 195 1.26 -8.57 11.78
C ALA A 195 1.49 -10.07 11.92
N LYS A 196 1.07 -10.64 13.06
CA LYS A 196 1.14 -12.08 13.30
C LYS A 196 0.29 -12.89 12.32
N SER A 197 -0.91 -12.40 11.97
CA SER A 197 -1.82 -13.10 11.07
C SER A 197 -1.31 -13.12 9.62
N VAL A 198 -0.61 -12.07 9.19
CA VAL A 198 -0.06 -11.97 7.84
C VAL A 198 1.42 -12.39 7.72
N ASN A 199 2.02 -12.86 8.83
CA ASN A 199 3.44 -13.20 8.95
C ASN A 199 4.38 -12.05 8.51
N ASP A 200 4.11 -10.84 9.00
CA ASP A 200 4.89 -9.62 8.75
C ASP A 200 5.37 -9.03 10.09
N THR A 201 6.22 -8.00 10.04
CA THR A 201 6.69 -7.31 11.24
C THR A 201 5.69 -6.24 11.67
N GLU A 202 5.52 -6.05 12.98
CA GLU A 202 4.68 -4.98 13.51
C GLU A 202 5.11 -3.59 13.01
N LYS A 203 6.42 -3.36 12.88
CA LYS A 203 6.97 -2.12 12.31
C LYS A 203 6.47 -1.85 10.88
N ASN A 204 6.39 -2.89 10.04
CA ASN A 204 5.85 -2.74 8.69
C ASN A 204 4.37 -2.39 8.75
N ILE A 205 3.58 -3.11 9.57
CA ILE A 205 2.14 -2.85 9.73
C ILE A 205 1.87 -1.43 10.22
N ILE A 206 2.64 -0.92 11.19
CA ILE A 206 2.55 0.49 11.62
C ILE A 206 2.76 1.44 10.44
N SER A 207 3.77 1.18 9.60
CA SER A 207 4.01 1.97 8.39
C SER A 207 2.86 1.87 7.38
N GLU A 208 2.15 0.74 7.31
CA GLU A 208 0.98 0.62 6.45
C GLU A 208 -0.25 1.32 7.02
N VAL A 209 -0.44 1.30 8.35
CA VAL A 209 -1.48 2.06 9.05
C VAL A 209 -1.30 3.56 8.80
N GLU A 210 -0.09 4.08 8.93
CA GLU A 210 0.22 5.48 8.58
C GLU A 210 -0.19 5.81 7.13
N ARG A 211 0.06 4.90 6.19
CA ARG A 211 -0.29 5.08 4.77
C ARG A 211 -1.80 4.96 4.53
N ALA A 212 -2.47 4.09 5.27
CA ALA A 212 -3.92 3.91 5.25
C ALA A 212 -4.64 5.16 5.80
N ASN A 213 -4.08 5.82 6.82
CA ASN A 213 -4.58 7.11 7.29
C ASN A 213 -4.42 8.21 6.23
N LEU A 214 -3.25 8.31 5.57
CA LEU A 214 -3.07 9.27 4.47
C LEU A 214 -4.03 9.02 3.31
N LEU A 215 -4.37 7.77 3.04
CA LEU A 215 -5.39 7.40 2.06
C LEU A 215 -6.77 7.91 2.47
N ALA A 216 -7.15 7.78 3.74
CA ALA A 216 -8.42 8.30 4.25
C ALA A 216 -8.46 9.83 4.25
N GLU A 217 -7.38 10.50 4.69
CA GLU A 217 -7.24 11.95 4.64
C GLU A 217 -7.33 12.49 3.20
N PHE A 218 -6.78 11.78 2.21
CA PHE A 218 -6.94 12.15 0.80
C PHE A 218 -8.42 12.08 0.36
N LEU A 219 -9.16 11.06 0.81
CA LEU A 219 -10.58 10.92 0.47
C LEU A 219 -11.43 11.99 1.17
N GLU A 220 -11.09 12.37 2.39
CA GLU A 220 -11.70 13.50 3.09
C GLU A 220 -11.42 14.83 2.37
N PHE A 221 -10.18 15.04 1.93
CA PHE A 221 -9.75 16.23 1.16
C PHE A 221 -10.59 16.45 -0.12
N ILE A 222 -11.11 15.39 -0.73
CA ILE A 222 -11.92 15.47 -1.96
C ILE A 222 -13.42 15.30 -1.73
N ASP A 223 -13.88 15.31 -0.46
CA ASP A 223 -15.27 15.08 -0.07
C ASP A 223 -15.82 13.73 -0.60
N ALA A 224 -15.01 12.68 -0.51
CA ALA A 224 -15.32 11.34 -1.00
C ALA A 224 -14.99 10.25 0.04
N GLU A 225 -15.32 10.51 1.30
CA GLU A 225 -15.10 9.58 2.41
C GLU A 225 -15.53 8.15 2.05
N LYS A 226 -14.67 7.17 2.39
CA LYS A 226 -14.87 5.72 2.15
C LYS A 226 -15.01 5.30 0.68
N GLN A 227 -14.87 6.21 -0.28
CA GLN A 227 -14.84 5.92 -1.71
C GLN A 227 -13.44 5.45 -2.17
N PHE A 228 -12.90 4.41 -1.53
CA PHE A 228 -11.55 3.89 -1.79
C PHE A 228 -11.30 3.42 -3.24
N HIS A 229 -12.36 3.19 -4.01
CA HIS A 229 -12.27 2.92 -5.45
C HIS A 229 -11.65 4.10 -6.23
N LEU A 230 -11.84 5.34 -5.78
CA LEU A 230 -11.21 6.53 -6.41
C LEU A 230 -9.69 6.48 -6.29
N ALA A 231 -9.19 6.13 -5.12
CA ALA A 231 -7.76 6.00 -4.88
C ALA A 231 -7.13 4.80 -5.62
N ARG A 232 -7.90 3.72 -5.81
CA ARG A 232 -7.51 2.61 -6.68
C ARG A 232 -7.40 3.06 -8.13
N ASP A 233 -8.42 3.75 -8.65
CA ASP A 233 -8.47 4.21 -10.04
C ASP A 233 -7.37 5.27 -10.32
N LEU A 234 -6.95 6.01 -9.28
CA LEU A 234 -5.81 6.93 -9.30
C LEU A 234 -4.43 6.30 -9.02
N ASP A 235 -4.35 5.01 -8.73
CA ASP A 235 -3.11 4.28 -8.41
C ASP A 235 -2.24 4.95 -7.32
N LEU A 236 -2.86 5.31 -6.20
CA LEU A 236 -2.23 6.17 -5.18
C LEU A 236 -1.32 5.46 -4.18
N VAL A 237 -1.19 4.12 -4.22
CA VAL A 237 -0.44 3.38 -3.18
C VAL A 237 1.04 3.78 -3.13
N ASP A 238 1.71 3.82 -4.29
CA ASP A 238 3.11 4.23 -4.37
C ASP A 238 3.31 5.75 -4.18
N PRO A 239 2.48 6.64 -4.77
CA PRO A 239 2.51 8.07 -4.46
C PRO A 239 2.35 8.38 -2.95
N LEU A 240 1.42 7.71 -2.26
CA LEU A 240 1.21 7.85 -0.82
C LEU A 240 2.43 7.39 -0.02
N LYS A 241 3.12 6.34 -0.47
CA LYS A 241 4.37 5.89 0.13
C LYS A 241 5.48 6.94 0.01
N GLU A 242 5.55 7.68 -1.10
CA GLU A 242 6.50 8.79 -1.23
C GLU A 242 6.10 9.98 -0.34
N LEU A 243 4.80 10.31 -0.22
CA LEU A 243 4.29 11.32 0.71
C LEU A 243 4.64 10.99 2.17
N GLN A 244 4.39 9.75 2.59
CA GLN A 244 4.73 9.26 3.92
C GLN A 244 6.22 9.47 4.27
N LYS A 245 7.13 9.23 3.31
CA LYS A 245 8.57 9.47 3.52
C LYS A 245 8.90 10.95 3.70
N MET A 246 8.20 11.85 3.01
CA MET A 246 8.38 13.30 3.16
C MET A 246 7.90 13.75 4.53
N LEU A 247 6.70 13.31 4.95
CA LEU A 247 6.11 13.69 6.23
C LEU A 247 6.98 13.28 7.42
N LYS A 248 7.70 12.16 7.34
CA LYS A 248 8.66 11.73 8.38
C LYS A 248 9.87 12.67 8.58
N LYS A 249 10.14 13.57 7.63
CA LYS A 249 11.24 14.55 7.71
C LYS A 249 10.80 15.91 8.25
N VAL A 250 9.48 16.14 8.33
CA VAL A 250 8.90 17.41 8.74
C VAL A 250 8.38 17.24 10.16
N ASN A 251 8.83 18.10 11.07
CA ASN A 251 8.37 18.07 12.47
C ASN A 251 7.25 19.07 12.76
N ASP A 252 7.17 20.13 11.96
CA ASP A 252 6.19 21.21 12.07
C ASP A 252 4.85 20.79 11.48
N GLU A 253 3.78 20.81 12.29
CA GLU A 253 2.46 20.34 11.87
C GLU A 253 1.84 21.21 10.76
N ASP A 254 1.99 22.52 10.82
CA ASP A 254 1.51 23.42 9.76
C ASP A 254 2.17 23.10 8.41
N THR A 255 3.49 22.88 8.42
CA THR A 255 4.23 22.47 7.22
C THR A 255 3.80 21.08 6.72
N LYS A 256 3.47 20.14 7.63
CA LYS A 256 2.95 18.81 7.23
C LYS A 256 1.61 18.95 6.53
N GLU A 257 0.71 19.75 7.07
CA GLU A 257 -0.63 19.93 6.52
C GLU A 257 -0.58 20.61 5.15
N ASN A 258 0.21 21.68 5.02
CA ASN A 258 0.47 22.32 3.73
C ASN A 258 1.09 21.35 2.71
N LEU A 259 2.00 20.47 3.15
CA LEU A 259 2.57 19.44 2.29
C LEU A 259 1.54 18.41 1.83
N LYS A 260 0.64 17.96 2.73
CA LYS A 260 -0.45 17.05 2.37
C LYS A 260 -1.36 17.69 1.31
N ASN A 261 -1.86 18.89 1.57
CA ASN A 261 -2.76 19.59 0.64
C ASN A 261 -2.11 19.84 -0.72
N ALA A 262 -0.83 20.25 -0.73
CA ALA A 262 -0.08 20.41 -1.96
C ALA A 262 0.08 19.09 -2.73
N VAL A 263 0.37 17.98 -2.05
CA VAL A 263 0.58 16.68 -2.69
C VAL A 263 -0.74 16.04 -3.13
N PHE A 264 -1.81 16.15 -2.33
CA PHE A 264 -3.15 15.69 -2.69
C PHE A 264 -3.68 16.43 -3.92
N SER A 265 -3.49 17.75 -3.99
CA SER A 265 -3.81 18.53 -5.19
C SER A 265 -3.05 18.05 -6.44
N GLN A 266 -1.83 17.56 -6.26
CA GLN A 266 -1.02 16.99 -7.34
C GLN A 266 -1.40 15.55 -7.69
N PHE A 267 -1.99 14.78 -6.76
CA PHE A 267 -2.62 13.49 -7.07
C PHE A 267 -3.79 13.66 -8.02
N LEU A 268 -4.56 14.74 -7.86
CA LEU A 268 -5.70 15.10 -8.70
C LEU A 268 -5.29 15.63 -10.06
N SER A 269 -4.47 16.68 -10.07
CA SER A 269 -4.08 17.35 -11.31
C SER A 269 -3.19 16.50 -12.20
N ARG A 270 -2.44 15.53 -11.64
CA ARG A 270 -1.49 14.68 -12.36
C ARG A 270 -0.59 15.48 -13.33
N PRO A 271 0.34 16.32 -12.81
CA PRO A 271 1.19 17.18 -13.64
C PRO A 271 2.09 16.41 -14.63
N ALA A 272 2.36 15.13 -14.34
CA ALA A 272 3.11 14.23 -15.21
C ALA A 272 2.40 12.87 -15.29
N GLY A 273 2.67 12.11 -16.36
CA GLY A 273 2.08 10.78 -16.56
C GLY A 273 2.45 9.76 -15.49
N ASP A 274 3.71 9.77 -15.03
CA ASP A 274 4.18 8.94 -13.92
C ASP A 274 4.12 9.76 -12.61
N LEU A 275 3.00 9.63 -11.90
CA LEU A 275 2.73 10.35 -10.67
C LEU A 275 3.74 9.98 -9.57
N THR A 276 4.05 8.69 -9.40
CA THR A 276 5.00 8.21 -8.38
C THR A 276 6.38 8.85 -8.58
N ARG A 277 6.90 8.83 -9.81
CA ARG A 277 8.19 9.44 -10.13
C ARG A 277 8.16 10.95 -9.94
N TYR A 278 7.05 11.59 -10.27
CA TYR A 278 6.87 13.03 -10.08
C TYR A 278 6.90 13.40 -8.59
N ILE A 279 6.12 12.73 -7.75
CA ILE A 279 6.08 12.97 -6.29
C ILE A 279 7.42 12.66 -5.64
N ARG A 280 8.16 11.66 -6.15
CA ARG A 280 9.54 11.40 -5.70
C ARG A 280 10.47 12.60 -5.90
N LYS A 281 10.25 13.47 -6.88
CA LYS A 281 11.06 14.70 -7.03
C LYS A 281 10.85 15.66 -5.83
N ILE A 282 9.66 15.69 -5.25
CA ILE A 282 9.34 16.53 -4.10
C ILE A 282 10.11 16.06 -2.85
N ASN A 283 10.44 14.77 -2.74
CA ASN A 283 11.30 14.26 -1.66
C ASN A 283 12.68 14.94 -1.60
N ASP A 284 13.23 15.35 -2.75
CA ASP A 284 14.51 16.04 -2.84
C ASP A 284 14.42 17.50 -2.39
N ILE A 285 13.25 18.12 -2.57
CA ILE A 285 12.94 19.46 -2.05
C ILE A 285 12.76 19.36 -0.53
N ALA A 286 11.97 18.39 -0.07
CA ALA A 286 11.67 18.14 1.34
C ALA A 286 12.91 17.73 2.18
N ALA A 287 14.06 17.48 1.56
CA ALA A 287 15.33 17.26 2.27
C ALA A 287 15.88 18.53 2.93
N ASN A 288 15.42 19.72 2.52
CA ASN A 288 15.77 20.99 3.13
C ASN A 288 14.47 21.74 3.49
N LEU A 289 14.27 21.96 4.80
CA LEU A 289 13.03 22.54 5.32
C LEU A 289 12.79 23.96 4.80
N LYS A 290 13.84 24.76 4.54
CA LYS A 290 13.69 26.11 3.98
C LYS A 290 13.15 26.05 2.56
N HIS A 291 13.76 25.21 1.71
CA HIS A 291 13.26 25.02 0.33
C HIS A 291 11.86 24.46 0.29
N LEU A 292 11.53 23.57 1.23
CA LEU A 292 10.18 23.03 1.34
C LEU A 292 9.17 24.14 1.65
N LYS A 293 9.46 25.01 2.62
CA LYS A 293 8.56 26.12 2.97
C LYS A 293 8.37 27.10 1.81
N ASP A 294 9.46 27.55 1.19
CA ASP A 294 9.43 28.43 0.00
C ASP A 294 8.61 27.77 -1.14
N TYR A 295 8.80 26.46 -1.36
CA TYR A 295 8.07 25.69 -2.37
C TYR A 295 6.57 25.62 -2.07
N LEU A 296 6.19 25.35 -0.82
CA LEU A 296 4.78 25.24 -0.43
C LEU A 296 4.07 26.60 -0.52
N GLU A 297 4.73 27.68 -0.13
CA GLU A 297 4.21 29.04 -0.26
C GLU A 297 3.95 29.42 -1.72
N GLU A 298 4.88 29.08 -2.64
CA GLU A 298 4.68 29.32 -4.08
C GLU A 298 3.62 28.41 -4.71
N GLN A 299 3.34 27.25 -4.12
CA GLN A 299 2.29 26.33 -4.57
C GLN A 299 0.90 26.70 -4.06
N LEU A 300 0.81 27.44 -2.95
CA LEU A 300 -0.46 27.72 -2.26
C LEU A 300 -1.56 28.27 -3.20
N PRO A 301 -1.30 29.26 -4.08
CA PRO A 301 -2.35 29.78 -4.99
C PRO A 301 -2.85 28.74 -6.00
N THR A 302 -2.04 27.73 -6.33
CA THR A 302 -2.44 26.64 -7.22
C THR A 302 -3.26 25.60 -6.46
N VAL A 303 -2.90 25.34 -5.19
CA VAL A 303 -3.69 24.49 -4.28
C VAL A 303 -5.07 25.09 -4.04
N GLU A 304 -5.16 26.39 -3.78
CA GLU A 304 -6.43 27.10 -3.63
C GLU A 304 -7.33 26.94 -4.86
N GLN A 305 -6.79 27.10 -6.08
CA GLN A 305 -7.54 26.85 -7.33
C GLN A 305 -8.05 25.39 -7.45
N VAL A 306 -7.32 24.41 -6.91
CA VAL A 306 -7.78 23.02 -6.88
C VAL A 306 -8.92 22.86 -5.88
N CYS A 307 -8.80 23.44 -4.68
CA CYS A 307 -9.85 23.42 -3.66
C CYS A 307 -11.15 24.11 -4.15
N GLU A 308 -11.04 25.27 -4.79
CA GLU A 308 -12.19 25.98 -5.39
C GLU A 308 -12.94 25.08 -6.40
N LYS A 309 -12.21 24.38 -7.28
CA LYS A 309 -12.81 23.43 -8.23
C LYS A 309 -13.44 22.21 -7.55
N LEU A 310 -12.90 21.78 -6.41
CA LEU A 310 -13.52 20.71 -5.61
C LEU A 310 -14.84 21.18 -5.00
N GLU A 311 -14.99 22.47 -4.67
CA GLU A 311 -16.22 23.05 -4.12
C GLU A 311 -17.28 23.38 -5.19
N GLU A 312 -16.89 23.88 -6.35
CA GLU A 312 -17.80 24.38 -7.41
C GLU A 312 -18.60 23.30 -8.14
N SER A 313 -18.09 22.07 -8.19
CA SER A 313 -18.63 21.00 -9.03
C SER A 313 -19.66 20.14 -8.28
N ASP A 314 -20.71 19.70 -8.97
CA ASP A 314 -21.77 18.82 -8.44
C ASP A 314 -21.19 17.65 -7.63
N LYS A 315 -21.97 17.08 -6.70
CA LYS A 315 -21.60 16.05 -5.67
C LYS A 315 -20.87 14.78 -6.16
N ASN A 316 -20.49 14.65 -7.43
CA ASN A 316 -19.77 13.51 -7.97
C ASN A 316 -18.25 13.74 -7.98
N ALA A 317 -17.55 13.20 -6.98
CA ALA A 317 -16.09 13.26 -6.84
C ALA A 317 -15.32 12.76 -8.09
N SER A 318 -15.80 11.73 -8.78
CA SER A 318 -15.15 11.22 -10.00
C SER A 318 -15.10 12.27 -11.12
N LYS A 319 -16.16 13.06 -11.25
CA LYS A 319 -16.23 14.15 -12.24
C LYS A 319 -15.28 15.28 -11.87
N LYS A 320 -15.23 15.66 -10.58
CA LYS A 320 -14.30 16.68 -10.04
C LYS A 320 -12.85 16.32 -10.35
N ILE A 321 -12.47 15.08 -10.05
CA ILE A 321 -11.13 14.53 -10.33
C ILE A 321 -10.82 14.66 -11.82
N GLY A 322 -11.76 14.28 -12.70
CA GLY A 322 -11.59 14.38 -14.16
C GLY A 322 -11.36 15.82 -14.64
N GLU A 323 -12.17 16.77 -14.17
CA GLU A 323 -12.07 18.20 -14.54
C GLU A 323 -10.73 18.81 -14.11
N ILE A 324 -10.28 18.51 -12.88
CA ILE A 324 -8.97 18.97 -12.37
C ILE A 324 -7.83 18.30 -13.14
N ALA A 325 -7.97 17.00 -13.44
CA ALA A 325 -7.00 16.25 -14.22
C ALA A 325 -6.94 16.68 -15.70
N GLU A 326 -7.87 17.47 -16.21
CA GLU A 326 -7.82 18.02 -17.58
C GLU A 326 -7.33 19.47 -17.63
N ASP A 327 -7.27 20.15 -16.48
CA ASP A 327 -6.84 21.54 -16.39
C ASP A 327 -5.33 21.70 -16.66
N LYS A 328 -5.00 22.17 -17.87
CA LYS A 328 -3.61 22.40 -18.29
C LYS A 328 -2.94 23.54 -17.51
N LYS A 329 -3.68 24.53 -17.03
CA LYS A 329 -3.11 25.66 -16.29
C LYS A 329 -2.58 25.15 -14.95
N ILE A 330 -3.43 24.46 -14.19
CA ILE A 330 -3.07 23.87 -12.90
C ILE A 330 -1.88 22.91 -13.05
N LYS A 331 -1.94 22.00 -14.05
CA LYS A 331 -0.84 21.07 -14.34
C LYS A 331 0.49 21.77 -14.60
N ASN A 332 0.49 22.76 -15.49
CA ASN A 332 1.70 23.46 -15.88
C ASN A 332 2.27 24.28 -14.72
N GLU A 333 1.41 24.83 -13.86
CA GLU A 333 1.82 25.62 -12.70
C GLU A 333 2.48 24.74 -11.64
N PHE A 334 1.87 23.59 -11.30
CA PHE A 334 2.50 22.58 -10.45
C PHE A 334 3.85 22.13 -11.02
N LEU A 335 3.88 21.73 -12.29
CA LEU A 335 5.08 21.24 -12.96
C LEU A 335 6.22 22.28 -12.93
N ARG A 336 5.92 23.52 -13.31
CA ARG A 336 6.89 24.63 -13.36
C ARG A 336 7.50 24.88 -11.98
N THR A 337 6.66 24.99 -10.96
CA THR A 337 7.12 25.27 -9.60
C THR A 337 7.93 24.10 -9.05
N THR A 338 7.50 22.85 -9.25
CA THR A 338 8.28 21.68 -8.83
C THR A 338 9.63 21.60 -9.53
N GLU A 339 9.71 21.83 -10.84
CA GLU A 339 11.00 21.80 -11.57
C GLU A 339 11.97 22.91 -11.16
N LYS A 340 11.44 24.11 -10.87
CA LYS A 340 12.22 25.23 -10.31
C LYS A 340 12.93 24.83 -9.02
N TYR A 341 12.20 24.26 -8.05
CA TYR A 341 12.77 23.89 -6.75
C TYR A 341 13.61 22.62 -6.79
N VAL A 342 13.33 21.68 -7.69
CA VAL A 342 14.22 20.53 -7.95
C VAL A 342 15.58 21.02 -8.46
N THR A 343 15.58 21.93 -9.44
CA THR A 343 16.82 22.51 -9.97
C THR A 343 17.58 23.29 -8.90
N ARG A 344 16.87 24.09 -8.09
CA ARG A 344 17.46 24.84 -6.97
C ARG A 344 18.10 23.91 -5.92
N SER A 345 17.39 22.86 -5.51
CA SER A 345 17.89 21.85 -4.57
C SER A 345 19.09 21.09 -5.13
N ALA A 346 19.06 20.72 -6.42
CA ALA A 346 20.20 20.07 -7.08
C ALA A 346 21.44 20.96 -7.13
N GLY A 347 21.27 22.25 -7.49
CA GLY A 347 22.37 23.21 -7.53
C GLY A 347 23.05 23.39 -6.17
N GLU A 348 22.26 23.48 -5.09
CA GLU A 348 22.82 23.54 -3.73
C GLU A 348 23.48 22.24 -3.29
N LYS A 349 22.90 21.08 -3.61
CA LYS A 349 23.54 19.78 -3.34
C LYS A 349 24.93 19.70 -4.00
N THR A 350 25.05 20.14 -5.25
CA THR A 350 26.33 20.17 -5.96
C THR A 350 27.32 21.13 -5.31
N ARG A 351 26.89 22.35 -4.93
CA ARG A 351 27.75 23.34 -4.25
C ARG A 351 28.23 22.88 -2.87
N ASN A 352 27.38 22.18 -2.12
CA ASN A 352 27.70 21.69 -0.78
C ASN A 352 28.40 20.31 -0.77
N ALA A 353 28.53 19.63 -1.92
CA ALA A 353 29.14 18.30 -2.01
C ALA A 353 30.61 18.25 -1.57
N PRO A 354 31.48 19.25 -1.89
CA PRO A 354 32.85 19.26 -1.42
C PRO A 354 32.94 19.33 0.12
N LEU A 355 32.18 20.24 0.74
CA LEU A 355 32.14 20.40 2.20
C LEU A 355 31.70 19.11 2.90
N LYS A 356 30.60 18.50 2.45
CA LYS A 356 30.12 17.21 3.01
C LYS A 356 31.14 16.07 2.85
N SER A 357 31.91 16.07 1.76
CA SER A 357 32.97 15.07 1.57
C SER A 357 34.10 15.26 2.58
N MET A 358 34.46 16.51 2.91
CA MET A 358 35.46 16.80 3.94
C MET A 358 34.97 16.46 5.34
N GLU A 359 33.73 16.80 5.70
CA GLU A 359 33.14 16.40 7.00
C GLU A 359 33.18 14.88 7.20
N LYS A 360 32.84 14.09 6.16
CA LYS A 360 32.96 12.63 6.21
C LYS A 360 34.38 12.15 6.40
N ALA A 361 35.35 12.81 5.75
CA ALA A 361 36.76 12.47 5.92
C ALA A 361 37.22 12.73 7.36
N CYS A 362 36.85 13.88 7.94
CA CYS A 362 37.14 14.20 9.34
C CYS A 362 36.52 13.16 10.29
N ASN A 363 35.23 12.87 10.17
CA ASN A 363 34.56 11.88 11.00
C ASN A 363 35.21 10.48 10.88
N GLY A 364 35.61 10.08 9.66
CA GLY A 364 36.30 8.81 9.45
C GLY A 364 37.70 8.76 10.10
N LEU A 365 38.37 9.90 10.24
CA LEU A 365 39.62 9.99 11.00
C LEU A 365 39.36 9.92 12.51
N ASP A 366 38.27 10.52 12.99
CA ASP A 366 37.87 10.47 14.41
C ASP A 366 37.49 9.06 14.89
N GLU A 367 37.02 8.19 13.99
CA GLU A 367 36.71 6.78 14.30
C GLU A 367 37.95 5.91 14.59
N ILE A 368 39.16 6.41 14.33
CA ILE A 368 40.40 5.66 14.54
C ILE A 368 40.74 5.60 16.04
N ASP A 369 40.61 4.41 16.64
CA ASP A 369 41.05 4.18 18.03
C ASP A 369 42.58 4.20 18.12
N LEU A 370 43.11 5.33 18.57
CA LEU A 370 44.55 5.56 18.74
C LEU A 370 45.22 4.55 19.67
N LYS A 371 44.48 3.91 20.59
CA LYS A 371 45.04 2.91 21.54
C LYS A 371 45.36 1.57 20.88
N ILE A 372 44.79 1.30 19.71
CA ILE A 372 45.04 0.06 18.95
C ILE A 372 46.34 0.19 18.15
N LEU A 373 46.82 1.41 17.89
CA LEU A 373 48.01 1.67 17.09
C LEU A 373 49.27 1.01 17.68
N ASP A 374 49.39 0.97 19.02
CA ASP A 374 50.51 0.33 19.74
C ASP A 374 50.55 -1.20 19.61
N LYS A 375 49.47 -1.81 19.10
CA LYS A 375 49.33 -3.27 18.95
C LYS A 375 49.47 -3.74 17.50
N LEU A 376 49.69 -2.82 16.57
CA LEU A 376 49.87 -3.12 15.15
C LEU A 376 51.25 -3.72 14.91
N LYS A 377 51.35 -4.63 13.93
CA LYS A 377 52.64 -5.15 13.45
C LYS A 377 53.34 -4.12 12.56
N ASP A 378 54.67 -4.19 12.46
CA ASP A 378 55.48 -3.25 11.69
C ASP A 378 55.00 -3.05 10.24
N ASN A 379 54.58 -4.13 9.57
CA ASN A 379 54.04 -4.08 8.22
C ASN A 379 52.70 -3.33 8.13
N GLN A 380 51.85 -3.44 9.15
CA GLN A 380 50.57 -2.71 9.23
C GLN A 380 50.80 -1.24 9.55
N ILE A 381 51.84 -0.92 10.34
CA ILE A 381 52.26 0.45 10.64
C ILE A 381 52.77 1.14 9.37
N GLU A 382 53.59 0.46 8.55
CA GLU A 382 54.05 1.00 7.26
C GLU A 382 52.88 1.25 6.30
N GLU A 383 51.95 0.31 6.18
CA GLU A 383 50.77 0.48 5.32
C GLU A 383 49.89 1.65 5.76
N LEU A 384 49.68 1.81 7.08
CA LEU A 384 48.92 2.92 7.64
C LEU A 384 49.60 4.28 7.36
N LYS A 385 50.92 4.36 7.54
CA LYS A 385 51.70 5.57 7.19
C LYS A 385 51.57 5.92 5.71
N GLY A 386 51.67 4.92 4.83
CA GLY A 386 51.47 5.12 3.39
C GLY A 386 50.09 5.68 3.05
N LYS A 387 49.03 5.22 3.75
CA LYS A 387 47.67 5.76 3.59
C LYS A 387 47.53 7.19 4.09
N ILE A 388 48.19 7.55 5.20
CA ILE A 388 48.23 8.93 5.71
C ILE A 388 48.91 9.85 4.70
N ASP A 389 50.03 9.44 4.10
CA ASP A 389 50.73 10.24 3.10
C ASP A 389 49.91 10.40 1.81
N GLU A 390 49.17 9.37 1.41
CA GLU A 390 48.22 9.45 0.30
C GLU A 390 47.11 10.48 0.59
N LEU A 391 46.62 10.52 1.83
CA LEU A 391 45.58 11.46 2.28
C LEU A 391 46.11 12.90 2.31
N LYS A 392 47.33 13.12 2.85
CA LYS A 392 48.00 14.43 2.85
C LYS A 392 48.15 15.00 1.44
N LYS A 393 48.63 14.20 0.48
CA LYS A 393 48.76 14.63 -0.93
C LYS A 393 47.42 15.00 -1.57
N LYS A 394 46.32 14.38 -1.15
CA LYS A 394 44.98 14.73 -1.62
C LYS A 394 44.48 16.03 -1.00
N ILE A 395 44.80 16.28 0.27
CA ILE A 395 44.49 17.54 0.97
C ILE A 395 45.28 18.69 0.35
N GLU A 396 46.59 18.54 0.13
CA GLU A 396 47.46 19.56 -0.49
C GLU A 396 46.90 20.02 -1.85
N LYS A 397 46.49 19.08 -2.71
CA LYS A 397 45.84 19.40 -3.99
C LYS A 397 44.52 20.18 -3.85
N LEU A 398 43.79 19.99 -2.75
CA LEU A 398 42.56 20.72 -2.48
C LEU A 398 42.88 22.13 -1.98
N GLU A 399 43.89 22.27 -1.11
CA GLU A 399 44.40 23.54 -0.61
C GLU A 399 44.91 24.42 -1.77
N ASP A 400 45.75 23.88 -2.65
CA ASP A 400 46.24 24.56 -3.86
C ASP A 400 45.08 25.13 -4.69
N ARG A 401 44.02 24.33 -4.86
CA ARG A 401 42.87 24.73 -5.67
C ARG A 401 42.01 25.79 -4.98
N LEU A 402 41.94 25.81 -3.65
CA LEU A 402 41.25 26.84 -2.89
C LEU A 402 42.03 28.16 -2.92
N GLU A 403 43.36 28.11 -2.80
CA GLU A 403 44.22 29.29 -2.94
C GLU A 403 44.11 29.94 -4.33
N GLU A 404 44.04 29.13 -5.41
CA GLU A 404 43.79 29.64 -6.77
C GLU A 404 42.43 30.35 -6.92
N ILE A 405 41.43 29.95 -6.12
CA ILE A 405 40.11 30.59 -6.13
C ILE A 405 40.19 31.93 -5.38
N ASP A 406 40.79 31.95 -4.20
CA ASP A 406 40.93 33.15 -3.36
C ASP A 406 41.70 34.26 -4.09
N GLN A 407 42.75 33.91 -4.83
CA GLN A 407 43.53 34.85 -5.65
C GLN A 407 42.70 35.47 -6.79
N LYS A 408 41.80 34.70 -7.42
CA LYS A 408 40.92 35.22 -8.49
C LYS A 408 39.81 36.13 -7.96
N THR A 409 39.25 35.85 -6.79
CA THR A 409 38.25 36.72 -6.17
C THR A 409 38.85 38.02 -5.61
N GLY A 410 40.13 38.03 -5.24
CA GLY A 410 40.84 39.24 -4.80
C GLY A 410 41.14 40.24 -5.93
N GLU A 411 41.43 39.75 -7.14
CA GLU A 411 41.68 40.61 -8.31
C GLU A 411 40.40 41.28 -8.85
N GLU A 412 39.22 40.68 -8.68
CA GLU A 412 37.95 41.30 -9.11
C GLU A 412 37.50 42.43 -8.16
N THR A 413 37.77 42.34 -6.85
CA THR A 413 37.41 43.37 -5.86
C THR A 413 38.28 44.63 -5.88
N ASP A 414 39.48 44.56 -6.46
CA ASP A 414 40.38 45.72 -6.62
C ASP A 414 40.19 46.45 -7.96
N SER A 415 39.13 46.10 -8.71
CA SER A 415 38.84 46.65 -10.05
C SER A 415 37.51 47.42 -10.20
N GLU A 416 36.79 47.67 -9.10
CA GLU A 416 35.76 48.74 -8.99
C GLU A 416 36.35 49.98 -8.30
#